data_AF-A0A4S0N3H5-F1
#
_entry.id   AF-A0A4S0N3H5-F1
#
_cell.length_a   1.000
_cell.length_b   1.000
_cell.length_c   1.000
_cell.angle_alpha   90.00
_cell.angle_beta   90.00
_cell.angle_gamma   90.00
#
_symmetry.space_group_name_H-M   'P 1'
#
loop_
_entity.id
_entity.type
_entity.pdbx_description
1 polymer ?
#
loop_
_entity_poly.entity_id
_entity_poly.type
_entity_poly.pdbx_seq_one_letter_code
_entity_poly.pdbx_strand_id
1 'polypeptide(L)'
;MIVLAVLLSFVLLLITTLHVYWGIGGIWPGTDARSCAHAVGGFRGVDEMPSPVASFAVAACLALATLWPLALAGVFATPFPKEGLAATALLIGIVFLGRGVAGFTP
;
A
#
# COMPACT_ATOMS: atom_id res chain seq x y z
N MET A 1 21.47 -3.53 -1.97
CA MET A 1 20.26 -4.06 -1.30
C MET A 1 19.65 -3.08 -0.31
N ILE A 2 20.42 -2.49 0.61
CA ILE A 2 19.88 -1.56 1.61
C ILE A 2 19.19 -0.32 1.01
N VAL A 3 19.79 0.30 -0.02
CA VAL A 3 19.19 1.46 -0.71
C VAL A 3 17.82 1.13 -1.28
N LEU A 4 17.69 -0.03 -1.96
CA LEU A 4 16.41 -0.48 -2.50
C LEU A 4 15.38 -0.73 -1.39
N ALA A 5 15.78 -1.35 -0.29
CA ALA A 5 14.90 -1.58 0.85
C ALA A 5 14.37 -0.26 1.44
N VAL A 6 15.25 0.73 1.62
CA VAL A 6 14.87 2.06 2.11
C VAL A 6 13.91 2.75 1.13
N LEU A 7 14.20 2.72 -0.17
CA LEU A 7 13.32 3.32 -1.18
C LEU A 7 11.94 2.66 -1.21
N LEU A 8 11.87 1.33 -1.18
CA LEU A 8 10.60 0.60 -1.15
C LEU A 8 9.79 0.92 0.11
N SER A 9 10.43 0.87 1.27
CA SER A 9 9.78 1.21 2.53
C SER A 9 9.32 2.66 2.57
N PHE A 10 10.11 3.59 2.03
CA PHE A 10 9.72 5.00 1.93
C PHE A 10 8.48 5.18 1.05
N VAL A 11 8.43 4.54 -0.12
CA VAL A 11 7.26 4.59 -1.01
C VAL A 11 6.03 3.98 -0.32
N LEU A 12 6.16 2.83 0.33
CA LEU A 12 5.05 2.20 1.06
C LEU A 12 4.53 3.08 2.20
N LEU A 13 5.44 3.78 2.89
CA LEU A 13 5.06 4.74 3.93
C LEU A 13 4.31 5.94 3.35
N LEU A 14 4.74 6.49 2.22
CA LEU A 14 4.00 7.55 1.53
C LEU A 14 2.59 7.10 1.15
N ILE A 15 2.45 5.89 0.58
CA ILE A 15 1.13 5.33 0.24
C ILE A 15 0.29 5.12 1.50
N THR A 16 0.89 4.71 2.62
CA THR A 16 0.21 4.59 3.93
C THR A 16 -0.35 5.94 4.37
N THR A 17 0.45 7.01 4.29
CA THR A 17 0.00 8.37 4.67
C THR A 17 -1.14 8.86 3.78
N LEU A 18 -1.13 8.54 2.49
CA LEU A 18 -2.23 8.85 1.58
C LEU A 18 -3.52 8.12 1.97
N HIS A 19 -3.44 6.85 2.38
CA HIS A 19 -4.62 6.11 2.85
C HIS A 19 -5.18 6.68 4.16
N VAL A 20 -4.31 7.11 5.08
CA VAL A 20 -4.76 7.82 6.29
C VAL A 20 -5.44 9.14 5.91
N TYR A 21 -4.85 9.91 4.98
CA TYR A 21 -5.41 11.16 4.47
C TYR A 21 -6.79 10.96 3.83
N TRP A 22 -6.96 9.92 3.02
CA TRP A 22 -8.26 9.56 2.44
C TRP A 22 -9.25 9.07 3.50
N GLY A 23 -8.78 8.35 4.53
CA GLY A 23 -9.59 7.91 5.66
C GLY A 23 -10.19 9.07 6.48
N ILE A 24 -9.53 10.22 6.52
CA ILE A 24 -10.04 11.44 7.19
C ILE A 24 -10.83 12.37 6.26
N GLY A 25 -11.08 11.98 5.00
CA GLY A 25 -11.87 12.76 4.04
C GLY A 25 -11.06 13.60 3.05
N GLY A 26 -9.77 13.32 2.88
CA GLY A 26 -8.94 13.93 1.86
C GLY A 26 -9.39 13.61 0.43
N ILE A 27 -9.22 14.56 -0.49
CA ILE A 27 -9.73 14.47 -1.88
C ILE A 27 -8.65 14.53 -2.96
N TRP A 28 -7.39 14.71 -2.58
CA TRP A 28 -6.27 14.67 -3.54
C TRP A 28 -6.07 13.25 -4.09
N PRO A 29 -5.82 13.04 -5.40
CA PRO A 29 -5.49 14.01 -6.45
C PRO A 29 -6.68 14.58 -7.23
N GLY A 30 -7.91 14.38 -6.78
CA GLY A 30 -9.12 14.90 -7.42
C GLY A 30 -9.58 16.27 -6.88
N THR A 31 -10.66 16.77 -7.49
CA THR A 31 -11.36 18.00 -7.05
C THR A 31 -12.57 17.72 -6.16
N ASP A 32 -13.05 16.48 -6.17
CA ASP A 32 -14.21 15.98 -5.44
C ASP A 32 -14.02 14.48 -5.14
N ALA A 33 -14.85 13.92 -4.27
CA ALA A 33 -14.73 12.52 -3.84
C ALA A 33 -14.85 11.51 -5.00
N ARG A 34 -15.66 11.82 -6.02
CA ARG A 34 -15.84 10.98 -7.22
C ARG A 34 -14.60 11.04 -8.11
N SER A 35 -14.11 12.25 -8.38
CA SER A 35 -12.87 12.49 -9.13
C SER A 35 -11.68 11.79 -8.46
N CYS A 36 -11.58 11.88 -7.14
CA CYS A 36 -10.54 11.18 -6.37
C CYS A 36 -10.69 9.65 -6.46
N ALA A 37 -11.90 9.13 -6.30
CA ALA A 37 -12.15 7.69 -6.34
C ALA A 37 -11.86 7.09 -7.73
N HIS A 38 -12.16 7.82 -8.81
CA HIS A 38 -11.76 7.42 -10.16
C HIS A 38 -10.24 7.48 -10.36
N ALA A 39 -9.57 8.54 -9.90
CA ALA A 39 -8.14 8.72 -10.09
C ALA A 39 -7.30 7.68 -9.31
N VAL A 40 -7.74 7.27 -8.13
CA VAL A 40 -7.00 6.37 -7.24
C VAL A 40 -7.45 4.92 -7.38
N GLY A 41 -8.76 4.69 -7.51
CA GLY A 41 -9.35 3.36 -7.63
C GLY A 41 -9.16 2.75 -9.01
N GLY A 42 -9.43 3.52 -10.07
CA GLY A 42 -9.31 3.08 -11.46
C GLY A 42 -10.40 2.12 -11.94
N PHE A 43 -11.39 1.79 -11.09
CA PHE A 43 -12.51 0.90 -11.44
C PHE A 43 -13.67 1.69 -12.08
N ARG A 44 -14.35 1.12 -13.08
CA ARG A 44 -15.58 1.70 -13.65
C ARG A 44 -16.71 1.61 -12.63
N GLY A 45 -17.43 2.73 -12.40
CA GLY A 45 -18.59 2.80 -11.51
C GLY A 45 -18.28 3.11 -10.04
N VAL A 46 -17.04 3.48 -9.70
CA VAL A 46 -16.73 4.01 -8.36
C VAL A 46 -17.10 5.48 -8.31
N ASP A 47 -18.31 5.75 -7.88
CA ASP A 47 -18.88 7.10 -7.79
C ASP A 47 -18.58 7.79 -6.46
N GLU A 48 -18.07 7.05 -5.48
CA GLU A 48 -17.84 7.51 -4.12
C GLU A 48 -16.57 6.90 -3.54
N MET A 49 -15.90 7.66 -2.67
CA MET A 49 -14.69 7.23 -1.99
C MET A 49 -15.01 5.99 -1.12
N PRO A 50 -14.14 4.95 -1.09
CA PRO A 50 -14.31 3.84 -0.16
C PRO A 50 -14.44 4.31 1.28
N SER A 51 -15.16 3.54 2.11
CA SER A 51 -15.40 3.91 3.49
C SER A 51 -14.09 4.22 4.25
N PRO A 52 -14.09 5.18 5.19
CA PRO A 52 -12.92 5.50 6.02
C PRO A 52 -12.25 4.27 6.62
N VAL A 53 -13.06 3.30 7.08
CA VAL A 53 -12.60 2.05 7.67
C VAL A 53 -11.77 1.22 6.68
N ALA A 54 -12.18 1.14 5.41
CA ALA A 54 -11.41 0.44 4.39
C ALA A 54 -10.05 1.12 4.16
N SER A 55 -10.01 2.45 4.11
CA SER A 55 -8.77 3.21 3.96
C SER A 55 -7.81 2.98 5.15
N PHE A 56 -8.32 3.02 6.38
CA PHE A 56 -7.51 2.73 7.58
C PHE A 56 -7.03 1.28 7.65
N ALA A 57 -7.85 0.31 7.22
CA ALA A 57 -7.44 -1.09 7.17
C ALA A 57 -6.28 -1.30 6.18
N VAL A 58 -6.35 -0.69 4.99
CA VAL A 58 -5.25 -0.73 4.02
C VAL A 58 -4.02 -0.01 4.55
N ALA A 59 -4.17 1.15 5.20
CA ALA A 59 -3.07 1.85 5.84
C ALA A 59 -2.36 0.98 6.89
N ALA A 60 -3.09 0.27 7.74
CA ALA A 60 -2.51 -0.64 8.73
C ALA A 60 -1.73 -1.79 8.07
N CYS A 61 -2.29 -2.40 7.03
CA CYS A 61 -1.60 -3.44 6.26
C CYS A 61 -0.32 -2.91 5.59
N LEU A 62 -0.35 -1.71 5.01
CA LEU A 62 0.81 -1.09 4.37
C LEU A 62 1.88 -0.70 5.39
N ALA A 63 1.49 -0.20 6.56
CA ALA A 63 2.42 0.11 7.64
C ALA A 63 3.19 -1.14 8.07
N LEU A 64 2.50 -2.28 8.20
CA LEU A 64 3.14 -3.57 8.48
C LEU A 64 4.04 -4.00 7.32
N ALA A 65 3.55 -3.95 6.07
CA ALA A 65 4.32 -4.35 4.89
C ALA A 65 5.61 -3.52 4.70
N THR A 66 5.61 -2.25 5.11
CA THR A 66 6.77 -1.34 5.08
C THR A 66 7.98 -1.89 5.86
N LEU A 67 7.75 -2.73 6.87
CA LEU A 67 8.80 -3.32 7.70
C LEU A 67 9.58 -4.42 6.96
N TRP A 68 8.97 -5.12 6.00
CA TRP A 68 9.57 -6.30 5.37
C TRP A 68 10.84 -6.02 4.56
N PRO A 69 10.91 -4.99 3.69
CA PRO A 69 12.12 -4.68 2.95
C PRO A 69 13.32 -4.39 3.89
N LEU A 70 13.07 -3.66 4.98
CA LEU A 70 14.09 -3.33 5.99
C LEU A 70 14.51 -4.57 6.80
N ALA A 71 13.56 -5.44 7.16
CA ALA A 71 13.82 -6.72 7.83
C ALA A 71 14.72 -7.62 6.97
N LEU A 72 14.40 -7.77 5.68
CA LEU A 72 15.19 -8.56 4.73
C LEU A 72 16.59 -7.96 4.48
N ALA A 73 16.72 -6.64 4.56
CA ALA A 73 18.00 -5.95 4.49
C ALA A 73 18.82 -6.01 5.80
N GLY A 74 18.28 -6.61 6.87
CA GLY A 74 18.96 -6.77 8.15
C GLY A 74 19.06 -5.50 8.98
N VAL A 75 18.17 -4.52 8.76
CA VAL A 75 18.19 -3.22 9.45
C VAL A 75 17.83 -3.35 10.93
N PHE A 76 16.99 -4.33 11.27
CA PHE A 76 16.63 -4.65 12.65
C PHE A 76 16.59 -6.16 12.87
N ALA A 77 16.82 -6.57 14.12
CA ALA A 77 16.69 -7.96 14.51
C ALA A 77 15.21 -8.36 14.45
N THR A 78 14.92 -9.45 13.76
CA THR A 78 13.60 -10.06 13.74
C THR A 78 13.66 -11.45 14.37
N PRO A 79 12.58 -11.92 15.01
CA PRO A 79 12.51 -13.28 15.53
C PRO A 79 12.27 -14.31 14.41
N PHE A 80 12.19 -13.89 13.15
CA PHE A 80 11.75 -14.73 12.03
C PHE A 80 12.92 -15.19 11.17
N PRO A 81 12.90 -16.44 10.68
CA PRO A 81 13.89 -16.92 9.72
C PRO A 81 13.79 -16.17 8.39
N LYS A 82 14.90 -16.03 7.68
CA LYS A 82 14.98 -15.25 6.42
C LYS A 82 14.07 -15.82 5.34
N GLU A 83 13.92 -17.14 5.29
CA GLU A 83 13.06 -17.86 4.36
C GLU A 83 11.59 -17.50 4.59
N GLY A 84 11.17 -17.39 5.85
CA GLY A 84 9.80 -16.96 6.20
C GLY A 84 9.54 -15.51 5.80
N LEU A 85 10.49 -14.61 6.06
CA LEU A 85 10.39 -13.22 5.61
C LEU A 85 10.31 -13.10 4.08
N ALA A 86 11.10 -13.90 3.36
CA ALA A 86 11.08 -13.92 1.91
C ALA A 86 9.75 -14.46 1.35
N ALA A 87 9.20 -15.52 1.94
CA ALA A 87 7.89 -16.05 1.55
C ALA A 87 6.76 -15.02 1.75
N THR A 88 6.73 -14.34 2.88
CA THR A 88 5.75 -13.27 3.12
C THR A 88 5.97 -12.07 2.18
N ALA A 89 7.22 -11.68 1.92
CA ALA A 89 7.52 -10.62 0.96
C ALA A 89 7.04 -10.98 -0.46
N LEU A 90 7.16 -12.25 -0.87
CA LEU A 90 6.60 -12.73 -2.13
C LEU A 90 5.08 -12.59 -2.17
N LEU A 91 4.38 -13.00 -1.10
CA LEU A 91 2.92 -12.85 -1.00
C LEU A 91 2.48 -11.39 -1.08
N ILE A 92 3.17 -10.49 -0.36
CA ILE A 92 2.96 -9.04 -0.44
C ILE A 92 3.16 -8.55 -1.89
N GLY A 93 4.24 -8.99 -2.54
CA GLY A 93 4.51 -8.66 -3.94
C GLY A 93 3.39 -9.11 -4.88
N ILE A 94 2.86 -10.31 -4.69
CA ILE A 94 1.72 -10.83 -5.48
C ILE A 94 0.47 -9.97 -5.28
N VAL A 95 0.17 -9.51 -4.06
CA VAL A 95 -0.97 -8.61 -3.81
C VAL A 95 -0.81 -7.30 -4.56
N PHE A 96 0.38 -6.68 -4.52
CA PHE A 96 0.64 -5.45 -5.28
C PHE A 96 0.58 -5.65 -6.79
N LEU A 97 1.11 -6.77 -7.29
CA LEU A 97 1.00 -7.13 -8.71
C LEU A 97 -0.47 -7.32 -9.11
N GLY A 98 -1.23 -8.05 -8.30
CA GLY A 98 -2.67 -8.25 -8.49
C GLY A 98 -3.42 -6.93 -8.54
N ARG A 99 -3.17 -6.02 -7.58
CA ARG A 99 -3.76 -4.66 -7.61
C ARG A 99 -3.34 -3.90 -8.86
N GLY A 100 -2.06 -3.98 -9.24
CA GLY A 100 -1.52 -3.30 -10.41
C GLY A 100 -2.24 -3.73 -11.69
N VAL A 101 -2.36 -5.03 -11.90
CA VAL A 101 -3.09 -5.62 -13.04
C VAL A 101 -4.58 -5.27 -12.98
N ALA A 102 -5.21 -5.36 -11.80
CA ALA A 102 -6.62 -5.05 -11.62
C ALA A 102 -7.00 -3.60 -11.98
N GLY A 103 -6.04 -2.67 -11.92
CA GLY A 103 -6.24 -1.29 -12.35
C GLY A 103 -6.36 -1.10 -13.88
N PHE A 104 -5.98 -2.11 -14.67
CA PHE A 104 -6.07 -2.11 -16.12
C PHE A 104 -7.18 -3.03 -16.65
N THR A 105 -7.85 -3.78 -15.78
CA THR A 105 -8.97 -4.65 -16.13
C THR A 105 -10.31 -3.93 -15.91
N PRO A 106 -11.34 -4.16 -16.76
CA PRO A 106 -12.65 -3.51 -16.66
C PRO A 106 -13.41 -3.83 -15.37
#